data_AF-S7WU91-F1
#
_entry.id   AF-S7WU91-F1
#
_cell.length_a   1.000
_cell.length_b   1.000
_cell.length_c   1.000
_cell.angle_alpha   90.00
_cell.angle_beta   90.00
_cell.angle_gamma   90.00
#
_symmetry.space_group_name_H-M   'P 1'
#
loop_
_entity.id
_entity.type
_entity.pdbx_description
1 polymer ?
#
loop_
_entity_poly.entity_id
_entity_poly.type
_entity_poly.pdbx_seq_one_letter_code
_entity_poly.pdbx_strand_id
1 'polypeptide(L)'
;MLISFLITSVDSAVFVLSMFTDKGSKNPSKTHRVIWSVFILLATIALILLGNSKANINVLEAVQRLLIITSLPFSFFIIIMLGYFIKDLRKKKIEESK
;
A
#
# COMPACT_ATOMS: atom_id res chain seq x y z
N MET A 1 3.80 14.67 -18.07
CA MET A 1 4.58 13.74 -17.22
C MET A 1 3.84 13.32 -15.94
N LEU A 2 3.21 14.22 -15.19
CA LEU A 2 2.49 13.82 -13.95
C LEU A 2 1.42 12.74 -14.18
N ILE A 3 0.67 12.83 -15.28
CA ILE A 3 -0.36 11.84 -15.63
C ILE A 3 0.24 10.46 -15.91
N SER A 4 1.34 10.37 -16.64
CA SER A 4 2.00 9.09 -16.93
C SER A 4 2.59 8.46 -15.67
N PHE A 5 3.21 9.26 -14.79
CA PHE A 5 3.70 8.79 -13.49
C PHE A 5 2.56 8.30 -12.59
N LEU A 6 1.44 9.03 -12.57
CA LEU A 6 0.25 8.64 -11.82
C LEU A 6 -0.29 7.29 -12.30
N ILE A 7 -0.43 7.11 -13.62
CA ILE A 7 -0.95 5.86 -14.21
C ILE A 7 -0.04 4.68 -13.85
N THR A 8 1.27 4.79 -14.02
CA THR A 8 2.21 3.72 -13.69
C THR A 8 2.25 3.41 -12.19
N SER A 9 2.14 4.44 -11.34
CA SER A 9 2.10 4.29 -9.88
C SER A 9 0.83 3.56 -9.42
N VAL A 10 -0.33 3.97 -9.93
CA VAL A 10 -1.62 3.33 -9.64
C VAL A 10 -1.62 1.89 -10.15
N ASP A 11 -1.08 1.64 -11.35
CA ASP A 11 -0.99 0.29 -11.91
C ASP A 11 -0.20 -0.67 -11.01
N SER A 12 0.95 -0.20 -10.52
CA SER A 12 1.80 -0.95 -9.59
C SER A 12 1.08 -1.22 -8.25
N ALA A 13 0.36 -0.23 -7.72
CA ALA A 13 -0.40 -0.38 -6.48
C ALA A 13 -1.52 -1.42 -6.63
N VAL A 14 -2.31 -1.33 -7.70
CA VAL A 14 -3.38 -2.30 -8.00
C VAL A 14 -2.82 -3.70 -8.17
N PHE A 15 -1.68 -3.84 -8.85
CA PHE A 15 -1.02 -5.13 -9.04
C PHE A 15 -0.64 -5.79 -7.71
N VAL A 16 0.03 -5.06 -6.82
CA VAL A 16 0.45 -5.58 -5.49
C VAL A 16 -0.76 -5.98 -4.65
N LEU A 17 -1.81 -5.16 -4.65
CA LEU A 17 -3.02 -5.41 -3.86
C LEU A 17 -3.81 -6.62 -4.39
N SER A 18 -3.84 -6.77 -5.71
CA SER A 18 -4.43 -7.92 -6.39
C SER A 18 -3.65 -9.20 -6.10
N MET A 19 -2.31 -9.14 -6.09
CA MET A 19 -1.45 -10.27 -5.74
C MET A 19 -1.71 -10.73 -4.29
N PHE A 20 -1.82 -9.80 -3.34
CA PHE A 20 -2.14 -10.16 -1.95
C PHE A 20 -3.53 -10.78 -1.80
N THR A 21 -4.51 -10.34 -2.58
CA THR A 21 -5.88 -10.89 -2.57
C THR A 21 -5.97 -12.24 -3.28
N ASP A 22 -5.12 -12.47 -4.28
CA ASP A 22 -5.03 -13.71 -5.05
C ASP A 22 -3.98 -14.68 -4.45
N LYS A 23 -3.95 -14.79 -3.11
CA LYS A 23 -3.07 -15.71 -2.35
C LYS A 23 -1.57 -15.64 -2.71
N GLY A 24 -1.08 -14.48 -3.13
CA GLY A 24 0.31 -14.30 -3.55
C GLY A 24 0.61 -14.74 -4.99
N SER A 25 -0.41 -14.92 -5.83
CA SER A 25 -0.25 -15.26 -7.25
C SER A 25 0.57 -14.18 -7.98
N LYS A 26 1.65 -14.60 -8.64
CA LYS A 26 2.49 -13.72 -9.47
C LYS A 26 1.76 -13.20 -10.72
N ASN A 27 0.64 -13.82 -11.10
CA ASN A 27 -0.21 -13.38 -12.19
C ASN A 27 -1.65 -13.21 -11.66
N PRO A 28 -1.94 -12.09 -10.98
CA PRO A 28 -3.22 -11.90 -10.32
C PRO A 28 -4.37 -11.90 -11.34
N SER A 29 -5.47 -12.56 -10.99
CA SER A 29 -6.67 -12.59 -11.84
C SER A 29 -7.17 -11.18 -12.19
N LYS A 30 -7.63 -11.01 -13.45
CA LYS A 30 -8.17 -9.74 -13.96
C LYS A 30 -9.32 -9.20 -13.10
N THR A 31 -10.08 -10.08 -12.45
CA THR A 31 -11.20 -9.71 -11.57
C THR A 31 -10.72 -8.94 -10.33
N HIS A 32 -9.66 -9.41 -9.67
CA HIS A 32 -9.10 -8.72 -8.50
C HIS A 32 -8.52 -7.36 -8.87
N ARG A 33 -7.89 -7.26 -10.05
CA ARG A 33 -7.36 -6.01 -10.58
C ARG A 33 -8.46 -4.95 -10.74
N VAL A 34 -9.60 -5.32 -11.30
CA VAL A 34 -10.73 -4.39 -11.49
C VAL A 34 -11.33 -3.97 -10.15
N ILE A 35 -11.52 -4.90 -9.21
CA ILE A 35 -12.07 -4.61 -7.88
C ILE A 35 -11.22 -3.56 -7.16
N TRP A 36 -9.90 -3.74 -7.15
CA TRP A 36 -9.00 -2.80 -6.49
C TRP A 36 -8.90 -1.45 -7.21
N SER A 37 -8.95 -1.42 -8.55
CA SER A 37 -9.02 -0.16 -9.30
C SER A 37 -10.27 0.66 -8.93
N VAL A 38 -11.44 0.02 -8.86
CA VAL A 38 -12.70 0.67 -8.45
C VAL A 38 -12.60 1.16 -7.00
N PHE A 39 -12.01 0.36 -6.11
CA PHE A 39 -11.84 0.73 -4.71
C PHE A 39 -10.94 1.96 -4.54
N ILE A 40 -9.80 2.03 -5.24
CA ILE A 40 -8.89 3.19 -5.21
C ILE A 40 -9.60 4.45 -5.72
N LEU A 41 -10.39 4.34 -6.79
CA LEU A 41 -11.19 5.44 -7.31
C LEU A 41 -12.20 5.94 -6.26
N LEU A 42 -12.92 5.03 -5.63
CA LEU A 42 -13.91 5.37 -4.60
C LEU A 42 -13.24 6.01 -3.37
N ALA A 43 -12.10 5.48 -2.92
CA ALA A 43 -11.33 6.04 -1.82
C ALA A 43 -10.84 7.47 -2.14
N THR A 44 -10.41 7.71 -3.38
CA THR A 44 -10.00 9.04 -3.85
C THR A 44 -11.16 10.03 -3.80
N ILE A 45 -12.34 9.64 -4.28
CA ILE A 45 -13.55 10.47 -4.23
C ILE A 45 -13.94 10.76 -2.78
N ALA A 46 -13.94 9.75 -1.90
CA ALA A 46 -14.27 9.90 -0.49
C ALA A 46 -13.32 10.89 0.22
N LEU A 47 -12.02 10.85 -0.08
CA LEU A 47 -11.02 11.79 0.43
C LEU A 47 -11.26 13.22 -0.03
N ILE A 48 -11.59 13.40 -1.32
CA ILE A 48 -11.91 14.72 -1.88
C ILE A 48 -13.17 15.29 -1.19
N LEU A 49 -14.21 14.47 -1.03
CA LEU A 49 -15.43 14.86 -0.33
C LEU A 49 -15.16 15.23 1.13
N LEU A 50 -14.37 14.42 1.85
CA LEU A 50 -14.02 14.67 3.24
C LEU A 50 -13.25 15.99 3.42
N GLY A 51 -12.35 16.29 2.49
CA GLY A 51 -11.58 17.54 2.48
C GLY A 51 -12.33 18.77 1.96
N ASN A 52 -13.50 18.62 1.34
CA ASN A 52 -14.37 19.73 0.95
C ASN A 52 -15.54 19.94 1.94
N SER A 53 -15.99 18.88 2.61
CA SER A 53 -17.20 18.91 3.45
C SER A 53 -17.00 19.56 4.82
N LYS A 54 -15.76 19.69 5.31
CA LYS A 54 -15.47 20.29 6.61
C LYS A 54 -14.83 21.66 6.44
N ALA A 55 -15.49 22.71 6.93
CA ALA A 55 -15.09 24.11 6.76
C ALA A 55 -13.66 24.47 7.26
N ASN A 56 -13.02 23.61 8.05
CA ASN A 56 -11.70 23.87 8.66
C ASN A 56 -10.58 22.91 8.19
N ILE A 57 -10.87 21.96 7.29
CA ILE A 57 -9.83 21.07 6.74
C ILE A 57 -9.87 21.11 5.22
N ASN A 58 -8.70 21.16 4.60
CA ASN A 58 -8.55 21.03 3.16
C ASN A 58 -8.28 19.57 2.79
N VAL A 59 -8.43 19.23 1.50
CA VAL A 59 -8.09 17.90 0.97
C VAL A 59 -6.66 17.49 1.32
N LEU A 60 -5.70 18.43 1.29
CA LEU A 60 -4.31 18.15 1.65
C LEU A 60 -4.17 17.70 3.10
N GLU A 61 -4.81 18.40 4.03
CA GLU A 61 -4.80 18.08 5.47
C GLU A 61 -5.48 16.73 5.72
N ALA A 62 -6.59 16.45 5.02
CA ALA A 62 -7.29 15.17 5.12
C ALA A 62 -6.41 13.99 4.68
N VAL A 63 -5.71 14.13 3.54
CA VAL A 63 -4.79 13.11 3.03
C VAL A 63 -3.61 12.92 3.99
N GLN A 64 -3.00 14.00 4.50
CA GLN A 64 -1.88 13.91 5.44
C GLN A 64 -2.27 13.21 6.74
N ARG A 65 -3.42 13.53 7.34
CA ARG A 65 -3.90 12.87 8.56
C ARG A 65 -4.15 11.38 8.32
N LEU A 66 -4.76 11.02 7.20
CA LEU A 66 -4.97 9.62 6.84
C LEU A 66 -3.64 8.88 6.70
N LEU A 67 -2.65 9.49 6.04
CA LEU A 67 -1.31 8.91 5.90
C LEU A 67 -0.62 8.69 7.25
N ILE A 68 -0.69 9.66 8.17
CA ILE A 68 -0.10 9.52 9.51
C ILE A 68 -0.74 8.34 10.25
N ILE A 69 -2.08 8.32 10.31
CA ILE A 69 -2.84 7.30 11.02
C ILE A 69 -2.59 5.90 10.44
N THR A 70 -2.49 5.77 9.11
CA THR A 70 -2.23 4.48 8.43
C THR A 70 -0.77 4.05 8.48
N SER A 71 0.18 4.99 8.45
CA SER A 71 1.61 4.71 8.52
C SER A 71 2.04 4.21 9.90
N LEU A 72 1.37 4.64 10.96
CA LEU A 72 1.73 4.30 12.34
C LEU A 72 1.69 2.78 12.60
N PRO A 73 0.58 2.05 12.37
CA PRO A 73 0.56 0.60 12.53
C PRO A 73 1.49 -0.11 11.54
N PHE A 74 1.64 0.43 10.32
CA PHE A 74 2.55 -0.14 9.31
C PHE A 74 4.02 -0.03 9.72
N SER A 75 4.40 1.04 10.43
CA SER A 75 5.76 1.22 10.95
C SER A 75 6.14 0.09 11.93
N PHE A 76 5.25 -0.26 12.86
CA PHE A 76 5.46 -1.41 13.75
C PHE A 76 5.61 -2.72 12.98
N PHE A 77 4.79 -2.92 11.94
CA PHE A 77 4.88 -4.11 11.09
C PHE A 77 6.25 -4.23 10.37
N ILE A 78 6.78 -3.13 9.85
CA ILE A 78 8.11 -3.10 9.22
C ILE A 78 9.21 -3.46 10.22
N ILE A 79 9.16 -2.92 11.46
CA ILE A 79 10.16 -3.22 12.49
C ILE A 79 10.19 -4.72 12.80
N ILE A 80 9.00 -5.33 12.92
CA ILE A 80 8.87 -6.78 13.15
C ILE A 80 9.44 -7.57 11.96
N MET A 81 9.09 -7.19 10.72
CA MET A 81 9.59 -7.83 9.51
C MET A 81 11.11 -7.73 9.39
N LEU A 82 11.70 -6.59 9.76
CA LEU A 82 13.15 -6.40 9.81
C LEU A 82 13.81 -7.32 10.83
N GLY A 83 13.20 -7.52 12.00
CA GLY A 83 13.65 -8.48 13.00
C GLY A 83 13.70 -9.91 12.46
N TYR A 84 12.65 -10.35 11.76
CA TYR A 84 12.63 -11.66 11.09
C TYR A 84 13.67 -11.78 9.99
N PHE A 85 13.85 -10.74 9.18
CA PHE A 85 14.83 -10.72 8.10
C PHE A 85 16.27 -10.88 8.63
N ILE A 86 16.64 -10.13 9.69
CA ILE A 86 17.96 -10.25 10.31
C ILE A 86 18.16 -11.64 10.92
N LYS A 87 17.11 -12.20 11.55
CA LYS A 87 17.15 -13.56 12.11
C LYS A 87 17.38 -14.60 11.01
N ASP A 88 16.67 -14.49 9.89
CA ASP A 88 16.76 -15.43 8.77
C ASP A 88 18.14 -15.38 8.09
N LEU A 89 18.67 -14.16 7.87
CA LEU A 89 20.02 -13.96 7.35
C LEU A 89 21.10 -14.55 8.27
N ARG A 90 20.97 -14.37 9.59
CA ARG A 90 21.90 -14.97 10.56
C ARG A 90 21.82 -16.49 10.55
N LYS A 91 20.61 -17.07 10.45
CA LYS A 91 20.42 -18.52 10.37
C LYS A 91 21.08 -19.09 9.11
N LYS A 92 20.85 -18.48 7.95
CA LYS A 92 21.42 -18.91 6.66
C LYS A 92 22.95 -18.85 6.66
N LYS A 93 23.54 -17.80 7.23
CA LYS A 93 25.00 -17.67 7.38
C LYS A 93 25.62 -18.77 8.26
N ILE A 94 24.91 -19.20 9.31
CA ILE A 94 25.37 -20.28 10.20
C ILE A 94 25.32 -21.64 9.48
N GLU A 95 24.26 -21.90 8.70
CA GLU A 95 24.12 -23.12 7.90
C GLU A 95 25.18 -23.24 6.78
N GLU A 96 25.54 -22.15 6.10
CA GLU A 96 26.59 -22.15 5.07
C GLU A 96 28.03 -22.32 5.64
N SER A 97 28.21 -22.18 6.96
CA SER A 97 29.52 -22.33 7.63
C SER A 97 29.78 -23.72 8.24
N LYS A 98 28.83 -24.64 8.11
CA LYS A 98 28.94 -26.05 8.52
C LYS A 98 29.16 -26.96 7.31
#